data_AF-D3DGI3-F1
#
_entry.id   AF-D3DGI3-F1
#
_cell.length_a   1.000
_cell.length_b   1.000
_cell.length_c   1.000
_cell.angle_alpha   90.00
_cell.angle_beta   90.00
_cell.angle_gamma   90.00
#
_symmetry.space_group_name_H-M   'P 1'
#
loop_
_entity.id
_entity.type
_entity.pdbx_description
1 polymer ?
#
loop_
_entity_poly.entity_id
_entity_poly.type
_entity_poly.pdbx_seq_one_letter_code
_entity_poly.pdbx_strand_id
1 'polypeptide(L)'
;MKNPFQEFTRYSEWKERFLKDRDRIKEINPKSSRLSEAIAAMYVGGLEHRTQDEEIKKWTDWAGEKTYRTFNGFPQLSDEELSFLFYCLGKLFVPLLLHEKGVKSESFKALTQEEQESAVSDVLDTIWENHIIRILQVLPYMGLKETTK
;
A
#
# COMPACT_ATOMS: atom_id res chain seq x y z
N MET A 1 8.25 -14.97 -22.91
CA MET A 1 7.32 -13.82 -22.99
C MET A 1 6.68 -13.63 -21.63
N LYS A 2 6.85 -12.48 -20.97
CA LYS A 2 6.07 -12.14 -19.76
C LYS A 2 4.61 -12.07 -20.18
N ASN A 3 3.74 -12.83 -19.52
CA ASN A 3 2.31 -12.83 -19.81
C ASN A 3 1.77 -11.41 -19.51
N PRO A 4 1.16 -10.71 -20.50
CA PRO A 4 0.66 -9.35 -20.28
C PRO A 4 -0.42 -9.27 -19.18
N PHE A 5 -0.99 -10.41 -18.78
CA PHE A 5 -1.98 -10.50 -17.71
C PHE A 5 -1.42 -10.94 -16.36
N GLN A 6 -0.11 -11.20 -16.24
CA GLN A 6 0.51 -11.73 -15.02
C GLN A 6 0.25 -10.84 -13.79
N GLU A 7 0.25 -9.52 -13.99
CA GLU A 7 -0.03 -8.55 -12.93
C GLU A 7 -1.47 -8.65 -12.43
N PHE A 8 -2.44 -8.90 -13.32
CA PHE A 8 -3.84 -9.09 -12.93
C PHE A 8 -4.03 -10.37 -12.14
N THR A 9 -3.40 -11.47 -12.56
CA THR A 9 -3.41 -12.72 -11.79
C THR A 9 -2.85 -12.49 -10.38
N ARG A 10 -1.75 -11.74 -10.26
CA ARG A 10 -1.16 -11.40 -8.95
C ARG A 10 -2.14 -10.62 -8.07
N TYR A 11 -2.83 -9.61 -8.62
CA TYR A 11 -3.81 -8.85 -7.84
C TYR A 11 -5.01 -9.70 -7.42
N SER A 12 -5.48 -10.61 -8.26
CA SER A 12 -6.52 -11.57 -7.87
C SER A 12 -6.07 -12.49 -6.73
N GLU A 13 -4.84 -13.01 -6.78
CA GLU A 13 -4.29 -13.81 -5.68
C GLU A 13 -4.12 -13.00 -4.38
N TRP A 14 -3.75 -11.73 -4.49
CA TRP A 14 -3.65 -10.83 -3.34
C TRP A 14 -5.01 -10.51 -2.75
N LYS A 15 -6.05 -10.37 -3.56
CA LYS A 15 -7.43 -10.21 -3.09
C LYS A 15 -7.85 -11.37 -2.21
N GLU A 16 -7.61 -12.61 -2.63
CA GLU A 16 -7.95 -13.80 -1.84
C GLU A 16 -7.20 -13.88 -0.50
N ARG A 17 -5.99 -13.30 -0.41
CA ARG A 17 -5.25 -13.18 0.85
C ARG A 17 -5.77 -12.02 1.70
N PHE A 18 -6.01 -10.87 1.08
CA PHE A 18 -6.57 -9.69 1.73
C PHE A 18 -7.89 -10.01 2.45
N LEU A 19 -8.79 -10.76 1.81
CA LEU A 19 -10.06 -11.17 2.43
C LEU A 19 -9.86 -12.00 3.71
N LYS A 20 -8.75 -12.74 3.83
CA LYS A 20 -8.39 -13.49 5.05
C LYS A 20 -7.70 -12.62 6.10
N ASP A 21 -7.00 -11.58 5.65
CA ASP A 21 -6.28 -10.63 6.52
C ASP A 21 -7.18 -9.48 7.01
N ARG A 22 -8.41 -9.35 6.50
CA ARG A 22 -9.34 -8.23 6.79
C ARG A 22 -9.56 -8.01 8.29
N ASP A 23 -9.76 -9.08 9.05
CA ASP A 23 -10.00 -8.97 10.50
C ASP A 23 -8.77 -8.44 11.23
N ARG A 24 -7.57 -8.77 10.76
CA ARG A 24 -6.30 -8.26 11.33
C ARG A 24 -6.13 -6.76 11.10
N ILE A 25 -6.60 -6.23 9.97
CA ILE A 25 -6.57 -4.77 9.71
C ILE A 25 -7.38 -4.03 10.79
N LYS A 26 -8.56 -4.57 11.13
CA LYS A 26 -9.43 -4.02 12.18
C LYS A 26 -8.83 -4.16 13.57
N GLU A 27 -8.10 -5.25 13.85
CA GLU A 27 -7.36 -5.43 15.10
C GLU A 27 -6.24 -4.39 15.28
N ILE A 28 -5.51 -4.09 14.20
CA ILE A 28 -4.42 -3.09 14.20
C ILE A 28 -4.99 -1.68 14.41
N ASN A 29 -6.18 -1.39 13.89
CA ASN A 29 -6.79 -0.07 14.00
C ASN A 29 -8.31 -0.10 14.28
N PRO A 30 -8.71 -0.33 15.55
CA PRO A 30 -10.10 -0.57 15.92
C PRO A 30 -11.01 0.67 15.97
N LYS A 31 -10.48 1.89 15.73
CA LYS A 31 -11.22 3.16 15.83
C LYS A 31 -11.15 4.01 14.55
N SER A 32 -11.00 3.37 13.40
CA SER A 32 -10.43 3.98 12.20
C SER A 32 -11.30 5.06 11.54
N SER A 33 -10.64 6.16 11.17
CA SER A 33 -11.04 6.94 10.00
C SER A 33 -10.64 6.19 8.72
N ARG A 34 -11.30 6.48 7.60
CA ARG A 34 -11.02 5.88 6.29
C ARG A 34 -9.53 5.85 5.90
N LEU A 35 -8.80 6.94 6.13
CA LEU A 35 -7.36 7.01 5.89
C LEU A 35 -6.59 6.03 6.78
N SER A 36 -6.91 6.01 8.08
CA SER A 36 -6.18 5.18 9.03
C SER A 36 -6.40 3.68 8.81
N GLU A 37 -7.58 3.28 8.29
CA GLU A 37 -7.83 1.88 7.88
C GLU A 37 -7.03 1.52 6.63
N ALA A 38 -7.01 2.42 5.64
CA ALA A 38 -6.19 2.25 4.44
C ALA A 38 -4.71 2.10 4.79
N ILE A 39 -4.15 2.96 5.65
CA ILE A 39 -2.76 2.82 6.10
C ILE A 39 -2.54 1.50 6.85
N ALA A 40 -3.46 1.09 7.73
CA ALA A 40 -3.35 -0.18 8.43
C ALA A 40 -3.32 -1.38 7.46
N ALA A 41 -4.04 -1.30 6.33
CA ALA A 41 -4.01 -2.33 5.30
C ALA A 41 -2.61 -2.49 4.66
N MET A 42 -1.76 -1.47 4.68
CA MET A 42 -0.37 -1.55 4.20
C MET A 42 0.52 -2.43 5.07
N TYR A 43 0.09 -2.79 6.29
CA TYR A 43 0.89 -3.52 7.28
C TYR A 43 0.64 -5.03 7.32
N VAL A 44 -0.44 -5.49 6.71
CA VAL A 44 -0.82 -6.90 6.73
C VAL A 44 -0.32 -7.64 5.49
N GLY A 45 -0.54 -8.95 5.44
CA GLY A 45 -0.25 -9.75 4.25
C GLY A 45 1.20 -10.19 4.13
N GLY A 46 1.88 -10.35 5.27
CA GLY A 46 3.28 -10.76 5.40
C GLY A 46 4.25 -9.61 5.68
N LEU A 47 3.74 -8.39 5.91
CA LEU A 47 4.53 -7.19 6.19
C LEU A 47 4.60 -6.85 7.68
N GLU A 48 3.83 -7.53 8.52
CA GLU A 48 3.61 -7.19 9.93
C GLU A 48 4.93 -7.12 10.70
N HIS A 49 5.82 -8.09 10.46
CA HIS A 49 7.14 -8.15 11.08
C HIS A 49 8.10 -7.06 10.56
N ARG A 50 7.91 -6.59 9.32
CA ARG A 50 8.73 -5.53 8.74
C ARG A 50 8.34 -4.18 9.35
N THR A 51 7.06 -3.95 9.54
CA THR A 51 6.51 -2.68 10.02
C THR A 51 6.55 -2.52 11.54
N GLN A 52 7.10 -3.49 12.26
CA GLN A 52 7.52 -3.34 13.67
C GLN A 52 8.77 -2.46 13.81
N ASP A 53 9.55 -2.30 12.74
CA ASP A 53 10.67 -1.37 12.70
C ASP A 53 10.15 0.06 12.50
N GLU A 54 10.53 0.98 13.39
CA GLU A 54 10.02 2.35 13.39
C GLU A 54 10.37 3.12 12.12
N GLU A 55 11.52 2.86 11.50
CA GLU A 55 11.95 3.55 10.28
C GLU A 55 11.12 3.08 9.08
N ILE A 56 10.91 1.76 8.96
CA ILE A 56 10.02 1.21 7.94
C ILE A 56 8.60 1.76 8.13
N LYS A 57 8.12 1.76 9.38
CA LYS A 57 6.77 2.23 9.70
C LYS A 57 6.61 3.71 9.33
N LYS A 58 7.55 4.58 9.74
CA LYS A 58 7.56 6.02 9.41
C LYS A 58 7.36 6.25 7.91
N TRP A 59 8.16 5.60 7.08
CA TRP A 59 8.09 5.79 5.63
C TRP A 59 6.87 5.14 4.99
N THR A 60 6.36 4.05 5.57
CA THR A 60 5.13 3.39 5.12
C THR A 60 3.90 4.25 5.45
N ASP A 61 3.83 4.82 6.65
CA ASP A 61 2.80 5.81 7.04
C ASP A 61 2.86 7.02 6.11
N TRP A 62 4.05 7.61 5.93
CA TRP A 62 4.27 8.78 5.06
C TRP A 62 3.82 8.50 3.63
N ALA A 63 4.18 7.33 3.08
CA ALA A 63 3.77 6.90 1.75
C ALA A 63 2.26 6.71 1.60
N GLY A 64 1.62 6.12 2.61
CA GLY A 64 0.18 5.97 2.66
C GLY A 64 -0.54 7.32 2.68
N GLU A 65 -0.12 8.23 3.55
CA GLU A 65 -0.67 9.60 3.62
C GLU A 65 -0.45 10.37 2.31
N LYS A 66 0.77 10.34 1.77
CA LYS A 66 1.11 11.01 0.52
C LYS A 66 0.23 10.51 -0.62
N THR A 67 0.10 9.19 -0.77
CA THR A 67 -0.76 8.57 -1.79
C THR A 67 -2.21 8.99 -1.59
N TYR A 68 -2.74 8.89 -0.38
CA TYR A 68 -4.13 9.27 -0.10
C TYR A 68 -4.40 10.73 -0.49
N ARG A 69 -3.52 11.67 -0.13
CA ARG A 69 -3.68 13.09 -0.45
C ARG A 69 -3.53 13.37 -1.94
N THR A 70 -2.53 12.78 -2.62
CA THR A 70 -2.28 12.97 -4.06
C THR A 70 -3.52 12.60 -4.89
N PHE A 71 -4.22 11.53 -4.52
CA PHE A 71 -5.42 11.07 -5.20
C PHE A 71 -6.72 11.55 -4.55
N ASN A 72 -6.66 12.64 -3.77
CA ASN A 72 -7.79 13.31 -3.13
C ASN A 72 -8.69 12.36 -2.30
N GLY A 73 -8.09 11.38 -1.62
CA GLY A 73 -8.76 10.42 -0.76
C GLY A 73 -9.54 9.31 -1.47
N PHE A 74 -9.41 9.20 -2.80
CA PHE A 74 -10.11 8.21 -3.62
C PHE A 74 -11.62 8.14 -3.35
N PRO A 75 -12.37 9.25 -3.51
CA PRO A 75 -13.78 9.33 -3.14
C PRO A 75 -14.68 8.32 -3.87
N GLN A 76 -14.23 7.80 -5.01
CA GLN A 76 -14.95 6.83 -5.84
C GLN A 76 -14.85 5.38 -5.36
N LEU A 77 -13.93 5.08 -4.42
CA LEU A 77 -13.72 3.73 -3.90
C LEU A 77 -14.57 3.50 -2.65
N SER A 78 -15.04 2.28 -2.42
CA SER A 78 -15.51 1.89 -1.08
C SER A 78 -14.35 1.83 -0.09
N ASP A 79 -14.63 1.78 1.22
CA ASP A 79 -13.59 1.59 2.24
C ASP A 79 -12.83 0.27 2.05
N GLU A 80 -13.52 -0.77 1.60
CA GLU A 80 -12.91 -2.08 1.29
C GLU A 80 -12.02 -2.02 0.04
N GLU A 81 -12.47 -1.37 -1.03
CA GLU A 81 -11.68 -1.19 -2.25
C GLU A 81 -10.43 -0.34 -1.98
N LEU A 82 -10.57 0.69 -1.14
CA LEU A 82 -9.46 1.53 -0.70
C LEU A 82 -8.47 0.73 0.16
N SER A 83 -8.97 -0.05 1.12
CA SER A 83 -8.14 -0.91 1.96
C SER A 83 -7.38 -1.94 1.12
N PHE A 84 -8.03 -2.53 0.12
CA PHE A 84 -7.36 -3.44 -0.81
C PHE A 84 -6.30 -2.74 -1.68
N LEU A 85 -6.59 -1.53 -2.17
CA LEU A 85 -5.61 -0.73 -2.92
C LEU A 85 -4.36 -0.49 -2.06
N PHE A 86 -4.54 -0.12 -0.79
CA PHE A 86 -3.44 0.13 0.13
C PHE A 86 -2.74 -1.16 0.58
N TYR A 87 -3.45 -2.27 0.72
CA TYR A 87 -2.86 -3.60 0.89
C TYR A 87 -1.88 -3.93 -0.26
N CYS A 88 -2.30 -3.69 -1.50
CA CYS A 88 -1.44 -3.86 -2.66
C CYS A 88 -0.25 -2.89 -2.64
N LEU A 89 -0.49 -1.62 -2.29
CA LEU A 89 0.55 -0.61 -2.16
C LEU A 89 1.63 -1.04 -1.17
N GLY A 90 1.26 -1.48 0.04
CA GLY A 90 2.21 -1.96 1.04
C GLY A 90 3.09 -3.10 0.51
N LYS A 91 2.48 -4.07 -0.18
CA LYS A 91 3.20 -5.25 -0.73
C LYS A 91 4.14 -4.92 -1.88
N LEU A 92 3.91 -3.82 -2.57
CA LEU A 92 4.82 -3.30 -3.61
C LEU A 92 5.89 -2.40 -3.00
N PHE A 93 5.46 -1.47 -2.14
CA PHE A 93 6.28 -0.39 -1.63
C PHE A 93 7.30 -0.86 -0.59
N VAL A 94 6.89 -1.62 0.43
CA VAL A 94 7.78 -1.99 1.53
C VAL A 94 9.00 -2.79 1.05
N PRO A 95 8.88 -3.77 0.13
CA PRO A 95 10.04 -4.44 -0.44
C PRO A 95 10.96 -3.48 -1.21
N LEU A 96 10.42 -2.59 -2.06
CA LEU A 96 11.23 -1.64 -2.84
C LEU A 96 11.95 -0.64 -1.94
N LEU A 97 11.25 -0.14 -0.91
CA LEU A 97 11.81 0.74 0.11
C LEU A 97 13.04 0.11 0.79
N LEU A 98 12.98 -1.20 1.08
CA LEU A 98 14.07 -1.94 1.71
C LEU A 98 15.21 -2.29 0.76
N HIS A 99 14.89 -2.74 -0.45
CA HIS A 99 15.87 -3.25 -1.39
C HIS A 99 16.54 -2.15 -2.22
N GLU A 100 15.79 -1.15 -2.68
CA GLU A 100 16.29 -0.14 -3.60
C GLU A 100 16.82 1.09 -2.89
N LYS A 101 16.08 1.59 -1.89
CA LYS A 101 16.47 2.81 -1.16
C LYS A 101 17.25 2.51 0.12
N GLY A 102 17.15 1.29 0.63
CA GLY A 102 17.89 0.88 1.83
C GLY A 102 17.65 1.84 2.98
N VAL A 103 16.38 2.13 3.31
CA VAL A 103 16.01 3.15 4.31
C VAL A 103 16.60 2.93 5.70
N LYS A 104 17.06 1.71 5.99
CA LYS A 104 17.77 1.38 7.22
C LYS A 104 19.26 1.71 7.20
N SER A 105 19.82 2.02 6.04
CA SER A 105 21.24 2.30 5.87
C SER A 105 21.61 3.63 6.53
N GLU A 106 22.81 3.69 7.10
CA GLU A 106 23.34 4.92 7.68
C GLU A 106 23.51 6.02 6.61
N SER A 107 23.78 5.63 5.35
CA SER A 107 23.80 6.56 4.23
C SER A 107 22.46 7.24 3.98
N PHE A 108 21.35 6.50 4.08
CA PHE A 108 20.02 7.09 3.92
C PHE A 108 19.67 8.00 5.11
N LYS A 109 19.99 7.57 6.34
CA LYS A 109 19.75 8.35 7.55
C LYS A 109 20.57 9.63 7.63
N ALA A 110 21.73 9.68 6.96
CA ALA A 110 22.58 10.86 6.90
C ALA A 110 22.04 11.95 5.95
N LEU A 111 21.08 11.62 5.08
CA LEU A 111 20.41 12.59 4.21
C LEU A 111 19.55 13.56 5.04
N THR A 112 19.31 14.74 4.48
CA THR A 112 18.30 15.66 5.00
C THR A 112 16.89 15.07 4.86
N GLN A 113 15.94 15.54 5.67
CA GLN A 113 14.56 15.07 5.59
C GLN A 113 13.96 15.26 4.19
N GLU A 114 14.28 16.36 3.50
CA GLU A 114 13.81 16.62 2.13
C GLU A 114 14.38 15.61 1.13
N GLU A 115 15.67 15.30 1.23
CA GLU A 115 16.31 14.29 0.39
C GLU A 115 15.75 12.87 0.65
N GLN A 116 15.46 12.54 1.92
CA GLN A 116 14.82 11.27 2.27
C GLN A 116 13.41 11.19 1.68
N GLU A 117 12.61 12.25 1.81
CA GLU A 117 11.26 12.32 1.23
C GLU A 117 11.30 12.22 -0.29
N SER A 118 12.24 12.91 -0.95
CA SER A 118 12.45 12.81 -2.39
C SER A 118 12.78 11.37 -2.80
N ALA A 119 13.73 10.74 -2.11
CA ALA A 119 14.14 9.38 -2.41
C ALA A 119 13.01 8.36 -2.24
N VAL A 120 12.15 8.56 -1.23
CA VAL A 120 10.97 7.72 -1.00
C VAL A 120 9.87 8.02 -2.04
N SER A 121 9.71 9.29 -2.43
CA SER A 121 8.77 9.71 -3.48
C SER A 121 9.07 9.03 -4.81
N ASP A 122 10.34 8.93 -5.22
CA ASP A 122 10.71 8.24 -6.47
C ASP A 122 10.17 6.80 -6.55
N VAL A 123 10.20 6.09 -5.41
CA VAL A 123 9.67 4.72 -5.31
C VAL A 123 8.15 4.74 -5.46
N LEU A 124 7.48 5.70 -4.82
CA LEU A 124 6.03 5.84 -4.93
C LEU A 124 5.60 6.20 -6.35
N ASP A 125 6.27 7.14 -7.01
CA ASP A 125 5.98 7.53 -8.38
C ASP A 125 6.07 6.32 -9.31
N THR A 126 7.12 5.51 -9.16
CA THR A 126 7.28 4.25 -9.89
C THR A 126 6.09 3.30 -9.66
N ILE A 127 5.58 3.20 -8.42
CA ILE A 127 4.43 2.34 -8.10
C ILE A 127 3.12 2.94 -8.63
N TRP A 128 2.97 4.27 -8.56
CA TRP A 128 1.78 4.97 -9.04
C TRP A 128 1.61 4.77 -10.54
N GLU A 129 2.69 4.97 -11.30
CA GLU A 129 2.73 4.80 -12.75
C GLU A 129 2.51 3.35 -13.18
N ASN A 130 3.15 2.39 -12.50
CA ASN A 130 3.16 1.00 -12.94
C ASN A 130 2.02 0.15 -12.38
N HIS A 131 1.51 0.47 -11.18
CA HIS A 131 0.62 -0.42 -10.44
C HIS A 131 -0.70 0.23 -10.04
N ILE A 132 -0.71 1.44 -9.47
CA ILE A 132 -1.96 2.04 -8.95
C ILE A 132 -3.03 2.11 -10.03
N ILE A 133 -2.69 2.66 -11.21
CA ILE A 133 -3.66 2.79 -12.31
C ILE A 133 -4.23 1.42 -12.70
N ARG A 134 -3.38 0.39 -12.77
CA ARG A 134 -3.81 -0.97 -13.13
C ARG A 134 -4.72 -1.59 -12.08
N ILE A 135 -4.41 -1.40 -10.79
CA ILE A 135 -5.24 -1.87 -9.68
C ILE A 135 -6.61 -1.17 -9.73
N LEU A 136 -6.62 0.15 -9.91
CA LEU A 136 -7.86 0.93 -10.05
C LEU A 136 -8.73 0.46 -11.21
N GLN A 137 -8.13 0.05 -12.34
CA GLN A 137 -8.86 -0.49 -13.49
C GLN A 137 -9.52 -1.84 -13.22
N VAL A 138 -8.96 -2.67 -12.34
CA VAL A 138 -9.51 -4.01 -12.04
C VAL A 138 -10.40 -4.07 -10.82
N LEU A 139 -10.26 -3.13 -9.88
CA LEU A 139 -11.06 -3.04 -8.65
C LEU A 139 -12.56 -3.26 -8.87
N PRO A 140 -13.23 -2.61 -9.85
CA PRO A 140 -14.66 -2.80 -10.08
C PRO A 140 -15.07 -4.24 -10.38
N TYR A 141 -14.16 -5.04 -10.94
CA TYR A 141 -14.40 -6.43 -11.33
C TYR A 141 -13.99 -7.43 -10.24
N MET A 142 -13.40 -6.96 -9.14
CA MET A 142 -12.92 -7.83 -8.07
C MET A 142 -14.01 -8.23 -7.08
N GLY A 143 -15.21 -7.61 -7.12
CA GLY A 143 -16.30 -7.95 -6.20
C GLY A 143 -15.98 -7.59 -4.74
N LEU A 144 -15.20 -6.52 -4.53
CA LEU A 144 -14.87 -5.98 -3.20
C LEU A 144 -15.90 -4.95 -2.71
N LYS A 145 -16.78 -4.47 -3.58
CA LYS A 145 -17.95 -3.69 -3.15
C LYS A 145 -18.87 -4.62 -2.39
N GLU A 146 -19.07 -4.35 -1.09
CA GLU A 146 -20.21 -4.90 -0.38
C GLU A 146 -21.45 -4.52 -1.18
N THR A 147 -22.11 -5.52 -1.75
CA THR A 147 -23.49 -5.33 -2.18
C THR A 147 -24.26 -5.23 -0.87
N THR A 148 -24.56 -3.99 -0.47
CA THR A 148 -25.61 -3.75 0.52
C THR A 148 -26.86 -4.47 -0.02
N LYS A 149 -27.19 -5.61 0.60
CA LYS A 149 -28.51 -6.23 0.47
C LYS A 149 -29.29 -5.87 1.72
#